data_AF-A0A9D4H140-F1
#
_entry.id   AF-A0A9D4H140-F1
#
_cell.length_a   1.000
_cell.length_b   1.000
_cell.length_c   1.000
_cell.angle_alpha   90.00
_cell.angle_beta   90.00
_cell.angle_gamma   90.00
#
_symmetry.space_group_name_H-M   'P 1'
#
loop_
_entity.id
_entity.type
_entity.pdbx_description
1 polymer ?
#
loop_
_entity_poly.entity_id
_entity_poly.type
_entity_poly.pdbx_seq_one_letter_code
_entity_poly.pdbx_strand_id
1 'polypeptide(L)'
;MDNSKDYCEEPANLRGTLLIDLVKSGDYSHLTCNLVECPHPPDPNCDSASCKERPVCTCTDNQLLSTVVVNCSNLEEMPPFVPYGHWANANIELIVENGSMKLSNPTDYISRISRLSCVNTTILEMHPAFLSGLKSDIEIQFSPQEMREIPIEFYSLDPNKLNFGTSPVICDCSNLWVGEWIRNRGRENQLFCTTDQGVYDACY
;
A
#
# COMPACT_ATOMS: atom_id res chain seq x y z
N MET A 1 -7.04 -41.99 0.11
CA MET A 1 -6.53 -40.74 0.71
C MET A 1 -5.07 -40.68 0.32
N ASP A 2 -4.77 -39.87 -0.69
CA ASP A 2 -3.47 -39.77 -1.34
C ASP A 2 -2.57 -38.84 -0.50
N ASN A 3 -1.45 -39.36 -0.01
CA ASN A 3 -0.59 -38.76 1.02
C ASN A 3 0.69 -38.16 0.40
N SER A 4 0.62 -37.69 -0.85
CA SER A 4 1.81 -37.53 -1.72
C SER A 4 2.09 -36.09 -2.19
N LYS A 5 1.77 -35.02 -1.45
CA LYS A 5 2.02 -33.64 -1.95
C LYS A 5 2.61 -32.63 -0.97
N ASP A 6 3.10 -33.04 0.19
CA ASP A 6 3.60 -32.08 1.17
C ASP A 6 5.13 -31.88 1.14
N TYR A 7 5.85 -32.67 0.32
CA TYR A 7 7.30 -32.53 0.15
C TYR A 7 7.63 -31.74 -1.11
N CYS A 8 8.54 -30.79 -1.01
CA CYS A 8 9.08 -30.07 -2.14
C CYS A 8 9.89 -31.04 -3.02
N GLU A 9 9.58 -31.13 -4.31
CA GLU A 9 10.36 -31.89 -5.28
C GLU A 9 11.47 -31.05 -5.93
N GLU A 10 11.20 -29.75 -6.08
CA GLU A 10 12.10 -28.71 -6.59
C GLU A 10 11.80 -27.39 -5.84
N PRO A 11 12.70 -26.38 -5.86
CA PRO A 11 14.08 -26.45 -6.38
C PRO A 11 14.97 -27.42 -5.59
N ALA A 12 16.08 -27.88 -6.18
CA ALA A 12 16.99 -28.88 -5.60
C ALA A 12 17.43 -28.60 -4.15
N ASN A 13 17.59 -27.33 -3.75
CA ASN A 13 17.96 -26.93 -2.39
C ASN A 13 16.83 -27.12 -1.36
N LEU A 14 15.58 -27.32 -1.81
CA LEU A 14 14.42 -27.60 -0.97
C LEU A 14 13.90 -29.02 -1.11
N ARG A 15 14.55 -29.85 -1.94
CA ARG A 15 14.05 -31.18 -2.24
C ARG A 15 13.97 -32.06 -0.99
N GLY A 16 12.79 -32.61 -0.74
CA GLY A 16 12.49 -33.44 0.44
C GLY A 16 12.14 -32.64 1.70
N THR A 17 12.16 -31.31 1.65
CA THR A 17 11.63 -30.45 2.72
C THR A 17 10.11 -30.49 2.71
N LEU A 18 9.49 -30.53 3.88
CA LEU A 18 8.03 -30.39 4.01
C LEU A 18 7.62 -28.92 3.83
N LEU A 19 6.62 -28.67 2.99
CA LEU A 19 6.06 -27.34 2.77
C LEU A 19 5.57 -26.72 4.08
N ILE A 20 4.98 -27.51 4.98
CA ILE A 20 4.51 -27.01 6.28
C ILE A 20 5.66 -26.53 7.18
N ASP A 21 6.87 -27.08 7.04
CA ASP A 21 8.02 -26.66 7.83
C ASP A 21 8.57 -25.33 7.32
N LEU A 22 8.53 -25.10 6.00
CA LEU A 22 8.83 -23.78 5.40
C LEU A 22 7.79 -22.73 5.82
N VAL A 23 6.51 -23.10 5.86
CA VAL A 23 5.45 -22.19 6.32
C VAL A 23 5.63 -21.86 7.81
N LYS A 24 5.96 -22.84 8.65
CA LYS A 24 6.15 -22.63 10.10
C LYS A 24 7.41 -21.85 10.45
N SER A 25 8.48 -21.98 9.66
CA SER A 25 9.72 -21.23 9.90
C SER A 25 9.57 -19.73 9.61
N GLY A 26 8.52 -19.34 8.88
CA GLY A 26 8.33 -17.97 8.43
C GLY A 26 9.28 -17.57 7.28
N ASP A 27 10.04 -18.53 6.74
CA ASP A 27 10.94 -18.30 5.61
C ASP A 27 10.19 -18.45 4.28
N TYR A 28 9.49 -17.38 3.90
CA TYR A 28 8.68 -17.32 2.69
C TYR A 28 9.45 -16.87 1.45
N SER A 29 10.78 -16.70 1.57
CA SER A 29 11.63 -16.29 0.45
C SER A 29 11.51 -17.26 -0.73
N HIS A 30 11.29 -18.54 -0.43
CA HIS A 30 11.09 -19.61 -1.41
C HIS A 30 9.67 -19.68 -2.01
N LEU A 31 8.70 -18.98 -1.45
CA LEU A 31 7.31 -18.88 -1.95
C LEU A 31 7.01 -17.52 -2.60
N THR A 32 8.07 -16.75 -2.85
CA THR A 32 8.01 -15.41 -3.44
C THR A 32 8.78 -15.41 -4.76
N CYS A 33 8.14 -14.95 -5.84
CA CYS A 33 8.74 -14.88 -7.17
C CYS A 33 8.91 -13.43 -7.62
N ASN A 34 10.08 -13.06 -8.12
CA ASN A 34 10.26 -11.79 -8.81
C ASN A 34 9.55 -11.83 -10.17
N LEU A 35 8.74 -10.81 -10.46
CA LEU A 35 8.02 -10.68 -11.71
C LEU A 35 8.82 -9.82 -12.69
N VAL A 36 9.02 -10.35 -13.90
CA VAL A 36 9.76 -9.66 -14.98
C VAL A 36 8.96 -8.50 -15.55
N GLU A 37 7.64 -8.68 -15.68
CA GLU A 37 6.71 -7.66 -16.17
C GLU A 37 6.26 -6.76 -15.01
N CYS A 38 7.10 -5.79 -14.66
CA CYS A 38 6.81 -4.78 -13.65
C CYS A 38 6.80 -3.38 -14.31
N PRO A 39 5.93 -2.45 -13.90
CA PRO A 39 6.02 -1.05 -14.33
C PRO A 39 7.38 -0.47 -13.94
N HIS A 40 7.95 0.39 -14.78
CA HIS A 40 9.23 1.06 -14.51
C HIS A 40 10.34 0.13 -13.97
N PRO A 41 10.69 -0.96 -14.68
CA PRO A 41 11.68 -1.91 -14.17
C PRO A 41 13.05 -1.23 -14.01
N PRO A 42 13.91 -1.71 -13.09
CA PRO A 42 15.24 -1.15 -12.90
C PRO A 42 16.04 -1.22 -14.21
N ASP A 43 16.66 -0.10 -14.60
CA ASP A 43 17.58 -0.07 -15.75
C ASP A 43 18.97 -0.55 -15.30
N PRO A 44 19.43 -1.74 -15.73
CA PRO A 44 20.70 -2.31 -15.30
C PRO A 44 21.90 -1.51 -15.81
N ASN A 45 21.72 -0.65 -16.81
CA ASN A 45 22.78 0.15 -17.39
C ASN A 45 22.81 1.57 -16.83
N CYS A 46 21.95 1.92 -15.86
CA CYS A 46 21.96 3.26 -15.33
C CYS A 46 22.82 3.44 -14.08
N ASP A 47 23.99 4.03 -14.29
CA ASP A 47 24.97 4.41 -13.28
C ASP A 47 24.96 5.92 -12.95
N SER A 48 24.19 6.71 -13.70
CA SER A 48 24.16 8.17 -13.57
C SER A 48 23.29 8.65 -12.40
N ALA A 49 23.66 9.79 -11.79
CA ALA A 49 22.85 10.46 -10.78
C ALA A 49 21.43 10.80 -11.28
N SER A 50 21.27 11.06 -12.59
CA SER A 50 19.98 11.35 -13.22
C SER A 50 18.98 10.19 -13.13
N CYS A 51 19.43 8.94 -12.98
CA CYS A 51 18.51 7.82 -12.82
C CYS A 51 18.03 7.59 -11.40
N LYS A 52 18.71 8.15 -10.40
CA LYS A 52 18.27 8.03 -9.01
C LYS A 52 16.95 8.75 -8.75
N GLU A 53 16.60 9.71 -9.60
CA GLU A 53 15.36 10.48 -9.52
C GLU A 53 14.24 9.91 -10.41
N ARG A 54 14.52 8.87 -11.22
CA ARG A 54 13.49 8.26 -12.08
C ARG A 54 12.62 7.30 -11.27
N PRO A 55 11.35 7.11 -11.69
CA PRO A 55 10.54 6.03 -11.17
C PRO A 55 11.21 4.67 -11.41
N VAL A 56 11.27 3.85 -10.38
CA VAL A 56 11.75 2.46 -10.46
C VAL A 56 10.83 1.60 -9.62
N CYS A 57 10.32 0.49 -10.17
CA CYS A 57 9.56 -0.48 -9.39
C CYS A 57 10.11 -1.90 -9.49
N THR A 58 9.86 -2.65 -8.43
CA THR A 58 10.07 -4.09 -8.34
C THR A 58 8.77 -4.74 -7.96
N CYS A 59 8.50 -5.90 -8.56
CA CYS A 59 7.26 -6.62 -8.36
C CYS A 59 7.59 -8.02 -7.90
N THR A 60 6.99 -8.44 -6.79
CA THR A 60 7.08 -9.81 -6.30
C THR A 60 5.69 -10.41 -6.17
N ASP A 61 5.62 -11.69 -6.46
CA ASP A 61 4.41 -12.48 -6.36
C ASP A 61 4.53 -13.40 -5.16
N ASN A 62 3.61 -13.32 -4.21
CA ASN A 62 3.63 -14.13 -2.99
C ASN A 62 2.43 -15.06 -2.97
N GLN A 63 2.68 -16.36 -3.13
CA GLN A 63 1.61 -17.36 -3.21
C GLN A 63 0.84 -17.48 -1.88
N LEU A 64 1.55 -17.47 -0.75
CA LEU A 64 0.95 -17.71 0.56
C LEU A 64 0.01 -16.57 0.97
N LEU A 65 0.43 -15.33 0.71
CA LEU A 65 -0.36 -14.13 1.01
C LEU A 65 -1.42 -13.84 -0.05
N SER A 66 -1.38 -14.57 -1.18
CA SER A 66 -2.23 -14.32 -2.35
C SER A 66 -2.17 -12.85 -2.83
N THR A 67 -0.96 -12.29 -2.82
CA THR A 67 -0.71 -10.85 -3.03
C THR A 67 0.47 -10.63 -3.97
N VAL A 68 0.30 -9.70 -4.90
CA VAL A 68 1.41 -9.09 -5.64
C VAL A 68 1.89 -7.87 -4.87
N VAL A 69 3.16 -7.85 -4.47
CA VAL A 69 3.79 -6.69 -3.85
C VAL A 69 4.49 -5.89 -4.94
N VAL A 70 4.14 -4.61 -5.07
CA VAL A 70 4.76 -3.66 -6.00
C VAL A 70 5.44 -2.61 -5.16
N ASN A 71 6.78 -2.61 -5.13
CA ASN A 71 7.55 -1.58 -4.47
C ASN A 71 8.14 -0.63 -5.52
N CYS A 72 7.71 0.63 -5.50
CA CYS A 72 8.12 1.69 -6.40
C CYS A 72 8.85 2.80 -5.64
N SER A 73 9.83 3.44 -6.28
CA SER A 73 10.47 4.66 -5.78
C SER A 73 10.28 5.84 -6.73
N ASN A 74 10.19 7.05 -6.20
CA ASN A 74 10.08 8.32 -6.97
C ASN A 74 8.91 8.34 -7.97
N LEU A 75 7.81 7.70 -7.62
CA LEU A 75 6.67 7.57 -8.51
C LEU A 75 5.79 8.84 -8.46
N GLU A 76 5.53 9.44 -9.62
CA GLU A 76 4.74 10.69 -9.72
C GLU A 76 3.22 10.45 -9.81
N GLU A 77 2.80 9.32 -10.39
CA GLU A 77 1.40 8.92 -10.57
C GLU A 77 1.25 7.39 -10.46
N MET A 78 0.04 6.88 -10.29
CA MET A 78 -0.21 5.44 -10.19
C MET A 78 0.44 4.67 -11.35
N PRO A 79 1.03 3.48 -11.12
CA PRO A 79 1.64 2.72 -12.22
C PRO A 79 0.61 2.43 -13.33
N PRO A 80 0.98 2.48 -14.61
CA PRO A 80 0.01 2.30 -15.70
C PRO A 80 -0.61 0.90 -15.74
N PHE A 81 0.08 -0.09 -15.16
CA PHE A 81 -0.41 -1.45 -14.99
C PHE A 81 0.25 -2.09 -13.77
N VAL A 82 -0.35 -3.17 -13.25
CA VAL A 82 0.25 -4.03 -12.22
C VAL A 82 0.03 -5.49 -12.64
N PRO A 83 1.08 -6.35 -12.63
CA PRO A 83 0.92 -7.74 -13.03
C PRO A 83 -0.05 -8.51 -12.12
N TYR A 84 -0.62 -9.59 -12.66
CA TYR A 84 -1.42 -10.54 -11.90
C TYR A 84 -0.57 -11.57 -11.14
N GLY A 85 0.73 -11.66 -11.47
CA GLY A 85 1.59 -12.72 -10.98
C GLY A 85 1.30 -14.07 -11.64
N HIS A 86 2.14 -15.04 -11.33
CA HIS A 86 2.00 -16.44 -11.76
C HIS A 86 0.78 -17.12 -11.13
N TRP A 87 0.38 -16.70 -9.92
CA TRP A 87 -0.77 -17.29 -9.21
C TRP A 87 -2.09 -16.52 -9.40
N ALA A 88 -2.13 -15.56 -10.32
CA ALA A 88 -3.31 -14.73 -10.60
C ALA A 88 -3.89 -14.07 -9.33
N ASN A 89 -3.00 -13.48 -8.53
CA ASN A 89 -3.31 -12.93 -7.23
C ASN A 89 -4.28 -11.74 -7.34
N ALA A 90 -5.35 -11.82 -6.55
CA ALA A 90 -6.41 -10.82 -6.54
C ALA A 90 -6.05 -9.57 -5.73
N ASN A 91 -5.04 -9.65 -4.86
CA ASN A 91 -4.63 -8.56 -3.99
C ASN A 91 -3.32 -7.92 -4.45
N ILE A 92 -3.23 -6.60 -4.27
CA ILE A 92 -2.02 -5.82 -4.50
C ILE A 92 -1.66 -5.09 -3.21
N GLU A 93 -0.39 -5.23 -2.82
CA GLU A 93 0.26 -4.33 -1.89
C GLU A 93 1.15 -3.37 -2.69
N LEU A 94 0.75 -2.10 -2.75
CA LEU A 94 1.50 -1.06 -3.43
C LEU A 94 2.27 -0.23 -2.39
N ILE A 95 3.59 -0.28 -2.48
CA ILE A 95 4.51 0.49 -1.66
C ILE A 95 5.15 1.53 -2.57
N VAL A 96 5.05 2.79 -2.20
CA VAL A 96 5.68 3.92 -2.89
C VAL A 96 6.63 4.58 -1.92
N GLU A 97 7.89 4.69 -2.31
CA GLU A 97 8.96 5.24 -1.49
C GLU A 97 9.56 6.49 -2.13
N ASN A 98 9.76 7.53 -1.31
CA ASN A 98 10.41 8.78 -1.72
C ASN A 98 9.62 9.57 -2.79
N GLY A 99 10.01 10.84 -2.97
CA GLY A 99 9.48 11.69 -4.01
C GLY A 99 8.10 12.28 -3.68
N SER A 100 7.35 12.59 -4.73
CA SER A 100 6.04 13.23 -4.61
C SER A 100 5.08 12.66 -5.65
N MET A 101 3.85 12.37 -5.24
CA MET A 101 2.90 11.62 -6.04
C MET A 101 1.53 12.30 -6.09
N LYS A 102 0.83 12.13 -7.20
CA LYS A 102 -0.59 12.43 -7.34
C LYS A 102 -1.39 11.13 -7.38
N LEU A 103 -2.37 11.02 -6.49
CA LEU A 103 -3.35 9.94 -6.50
C LEU A 103 -4.53 10.37 -7.37
N SER A 104 -4.35 10.24 -8.69
CA SER A 104 -5.25 10.73 -9.73
C SER A 104 -6.30 9.69 -10.14
N ASN A 105 -6.70 9.63 -11.42
CA ASN A 105 -7.81 8.78 -11.86
C ASN A 105 -7.58 7.29 -11.53
N PRO A 106 -8.67 6.55 -11.22
CA PRO A 106 -8.58 5.14 -10.91
C PRO A 106 -8.02 4.34 -12.08
N THR A 107 -7.07 3.45 -11.79
CA THR A 107 -6.56 2.44 -12.71
C THR A 107 -7.49 1.22 -12.73
N ASP A 108 -7.37 0.38 -13.75
CA ASP A 108 -8.17 -0.86 -13.88
C ASP A 108 -7.96 -1.83 -12.70
N TYR A 109 -6.78 -1.80 -12.09
CA TYR A 109 -6.40 -2.63 -10.94
C TYR A 109 -6.70 -1.98 -9.58
N ILE A 110 -7.26 -0.76 -9.51
CA ILE A 110 -7.43 -0.05 -8.23
C ILE A 110 -8.25 -0.86 -7.20
N SER A 111 -9.25 -1.60 -7.69
CA SER A 111 -10.11 -2.46 -6.88
C SER A 111 -9.39 -3.70 -6.34
N ARG A 112 -8.16 -4.00 -6.79
CA ARG A 112 -7.31 -5.08 -6.28
C ARG A 112 -6.37 -4.61 -5.16
N ILE A 113 -6.16 -3.30 -5.01
CA ILE A 113 -5.28 -2.75 -3.97
C ILE A 113 -5.88 -3.04 -2.59
N SER A 114 -5.20 -3.87 -1.82
CA SER A 114 -5.54 -4.20 -0.44
C SER A 114 -4.69 -3.45 0.57
N ARG A 115 -3.50 -2.97 0.13
CA ARG A 115 -2.61 -2.14 0.94
C ARG A 115 -1.93 -1.09 0.08
N LEU A 116 -1.97 0.17 0.52
CA LEU A 116 -1.26 1.30 -0.08
C LEU A 116 -0.39 1.96 0.99
N SER A 117 0.93 1.93 0.78
CA SER A 117 1.91 2.50 1.71
C SER A 117 2.77 3.53 1.00
N CYS A 118 2.65 4.80 1.36
CA CYS A 118 3.46 5.89 0.83
C CYS A 118 4.47 6.35 1.90
N VAL A 119 5.71 5.87 1.77
CA VAL A 119 6.80 6.05 2.74
C VAL A 119 7.77 7.11 2.25
N ASN A 120 8.03 8.15 3.04
CA ASN A 120 8.82 9.30 2.63
C ASN A 120 8.30 9.96 1.33
N THR A 121 7.01 9.83 1.04
CA THR A 121 6.37 10.36 -0.17
C THR A 121 5.36 11.44 0.21
N THR A 122 5.43 12.58 -0.49
CA THR A 122 4.46 13.66 -0.36
C THR A 122 3.33 13.47 -1.36
N ILE A 123 2.09 13.40 -0.88
CA ILE A 123 0.90 13.37 -1.72
C ILE A 123 0.51 14.80 -2.07
N LEU A 124 0.67 15.17 -3.34
CA LEU A 124 0.41 16.51 -3.84
C LEU A 124 -1.06 16.75 -4.14
N GLU A 125 -1.75 15.70 -4.61
CA GLU A 125 -3.15 15.73 -5.00
C GLU A 125 -3.77 14.36 -4.78
N MET A 126 -5.03 14.35 -4.34
CA MET A 126 -5.80 13.14 -4.15
C MET A 126 -7.21 13.35 -4.71
N HIS A 127 -7.51 12.67 -5.82
CA HIS A 127 -8.76 12.84 -6.52
C HIS A 127 -9.86 11.95 -5.91
N PRO A 128 -11.10 12.44 -5.68
CA PRO A 128 -12.19 11.64 -5.12
C PRO A 128 -12.47 10.31 -5.84
N ALA A 129 -12.30 10.31 -7.17
CA ALA A 129 -12.47 9.13 -8.01
C ALA A 129 -11.44 8.02 -7.69
N PHE A 130 -10.25 8.36 -7.21
CA PHE A 130 -9.26 7.40 -6.73
C PHE A 130 -9.82 6.67 -5.50
N LEU A 131 -10.20 7.44 -4.48
CA LEU A 131 -10.69 6.93 -3.20
C LEU A 131 -11.93 6.05 -3.37
N SER A 132 -12.83 6.46 -4.26
CA SER A 132 -14.05 5.72 -4.57
C SER A 132 -13.79 4.36 -5.24
N GLY A 133 -12.62 4.17 -5.85
CA GLY A 133 -12.22 2.91 -6.48
C GLY A 133 -11.57 1.90 -5.53
N LEU A 134 -11.18 2.33 -4.32
CA LEU A 134 -10.51 1.48 -3.35
C LEU A 134 -11.49 0.49 -2.69
N LYS A 135 -10.96 -0.64 -2.23
CA LYS A 135 -11.73 -1.55 -1.38
C LYS A 135 -12.05 -0.87 -0.06
N SER A 136 -13.24 -1.12 0.50
CA SER A 136 -13.63 -0.55 1.80
C SER A 136 -12.72 -0.98 2.96
N ASP A 137 -12.07 -2.13 2.83
CA ASP A 137 -11.19 -2.72 3.83
C ASP A 137 -9.70 -2.55 3.50
N ILE A 138 -9.34 -1.63 2.61
CA ILE A 138 -7.95 -1.29 2.28
C ILE A 138 -7.18 -0.83 3.52
N GLU A 139 -5.91 -1.23 3.61
CA GLU A 139 -4.95 -0.65 4.55
C GLU A 139 -4.20 0.51 3.87
N ILE A 140 -4.23 1.69 4.48
CA ILE A 140 -3.54 2.87 3.98
C ILE A 140 -2.56 3.36 5.02
N GLN A 141 -1.31 3.53 4.60
CA GLN A 141 -0.26 4.13 5.42
C GLN A 141 0.40 5.26 4.65
N PHE A 142 0.28 6.47 5.16
CA PHE A 142 0.99 7.63 4.65
C PHE A 142 2.04 8.09 5.65
N SER A 143 3.14 8.60 5.11
CA SER A 143 4.06 9.44 5.88
C SER A 143 3.37 10.73 6.32
N PRO A 144 3.91 11.50 7.28
CA PRO A 144 3.36 12.82 7.61
C PRO A 144 3.10 13.66 6.37
N GLN A 145 1.83 14.03 6.14
CA GLN A 145 1.42 14.87 5.01
C GLN A 145 1.06 16.27 5.49
N GLU A 146 1.10 17.26 4.61
CA GLU A 146 0.60 18.63 4.89
C GLU A 146 -0.90 18.79 4.62
N MET A 147 -1.67 17.71 4.76
CA MET A 147 -3.11 17.73 4.54
C MET A 147 -3.83 18.53 5.63
N ARG A 148 -4.54 19.58 5.21
CA ARG A 148 -5.39 20.40 6.08
C ARG A 148 -6.82 19.89 6.18
N GLU A 149 -7.27 19.18 5.14
CA GLU A 149 -8.61 18.59 5.05
C GLU A 149 -8.47 17.12 4.67
N ILE A 150 -9.30 16.28 5.25
CA ILE A 150 -9.43 14.88 4.84
C ILE A 150 -10.62 14.79 3.87
N PRO A 151 -10.44 14.21 2.66
CA PRO A 151 -11.55 14.00 1.73
C PRO A 151 -12.67 13.14 2.33
N ILE A 152 -13.93 13.52 2.11
CA ILE A 152 -15.10 12.83 2.68
C ILE A 152 -15.23 11.38 2.23
N GLU A 153 -14.64 11.02 1.09
CA GLU A 153 -14.65 9.66 0.54
C GLU A 153 -13.99 8.65 1.49
N PHE A 154 -13.05 9.09 2.33
CA PHE A 154 -12.45 8.27 3.39
C PHE A 154 -13.50 7.73 4.37
N TYR A 155 -14.64 8.41 4.55
CA TYR A 155 -15.73 7.95 5.43
C TYR A 155 -16.23 6.53 5.10
N SER A 156 -16.09 6.12 3.82
CA SER A 156 -16.48 4.80 3.35
C SER A 156 -15.47 3.69 3.69
N LEU A 157 -14.26 4.05 4.12
CA LEU A 157 -13.18 3.14 4.47
C LEU A 157 -13.20 2.79 5.96
N ASP A 158 -12.51 1.70 6.32
CA ASP A 158 -12.31 1.30 7.73
C ASP A 158 -11.25 2.18 8.40
N PRO A 159 -11.61 3.06 9.36
CA PRO A 159 -10.65 3.95 10.01
C PRO A 159 -9.57 3.20 10.80
N ASN A 160 -9.81 1.95 11.21
CA ASN A 160 -8.80 1.16 11.93
C ASN A 160 -7.61 0.76 11.05
N LYS A 161 -7.77 0.84 9.73
CA LYS A 161 -6.76 0.47 8.75
C LYS A 161 -6.10 1.69 8.08
N LEU A 162 -6.38 2.89 8.58
CA LEU A 162 -5.85 4.13 8.04
C LEU A 162 -4.84 4.72 9.00
N ASN A 163 -3.69 5.10 8.45
CA ASN A 163 -2.65 5.84 9.14
C ASN A 163 -2.22 7.01 8.26
N PHE A 164 -2.62 8.21 8.64
CA PHE A 164 -2.33 9.44 7.88
C PHE A 164 -0.97 10.06 8.24
N GLY A 165 -0.22 9.45 9.17
CA GLY A 165 0.94 10.10 9.79
C GLY A 165 0.55 11.38 10.54
N THR A 166 1.54 12.20 10.87
CA THR A 166 1.29 13.51 11.49
C THR A 166 0.86 14.51 10.41
N SER A 167 -0.45 14.79 10.30
CA SER A 167 -0.97 15.81 9.37
C SER A 167 -1.64 16.96 10.11
N PRO A 168 -1.43 18.23 9.68
CA PRO A 168 -2.00 19.41 10.33
C PRO A 168 -3.46 19.63 9.90
N VAL A 169 -4.30 18.61 10.07
CA VAL A 169 -5.74 18.67 9.75
C VAL A 169 -6.37 19.80 10.57
N ILE A 170 -7.20 20.65 9.99
CA ILE A 170 -7.81 21.79 10.71
C ILE A 170 -9.11 21.33 11.39
N CYS A 171 -9.27 21.62 12.69
CA CYS A 171 -10.55 21.36 13.37
C CYS A 171 -11.54 22.50 13.07
N ASP A 172 -12.24 22.42 11.94
CA ASP A 172 -13.36 23.31 11.63
C ASP A 172 -14.58 22.52 11.12
N CYS A 173 -15.62 23.24 10.69
CA CYS A 173 -16.86 22.64 10.19
C CYS A 173 -16.65 21.69 9.00
N SER A 174 -15.57 21.83 8.22
CA SER A 174 -15.29 20.98 7.07
C SER A 174 -14.81 19.58 7.47
N ASN A 175 -14.17 19.44 8.65
CA ASN A 175 -13.63 18.18 9.15
C ASN A 175 -14.43 17.57 10.32
N LEU A 176 -15.61 18.11 10.67
CA LEU A 176 -16.44 17.59 11.77
C LEU A 176 -16.80 16.10 11.62
N TRP A 177 -16.99 15.66 10.37
CA TRP A 177 -17.31 14.28 10.04
C TRP A 177 -16.20 13.31 10.46
N VAL A 178 -14.94 13.77 10.48
CA VAL A 178 -13.77 12.96 10.84
C VAL A 178 -13.84 12.54 12.30
N GLY A 179 -14.20 13.47 13.19
CA GLY A 179 -14.37 13.16 14.61
C GLY A 179 -15.53 12.21 14.86
N GLU A 180 -16.67 12.38 14.16
CA GLU A 180 -17.78 11.43 14.24
C GLU A 180 -17.40 10.04 13.72
N TRP A 181 -16.66 9.98 12.62
CA TRP A 181 -16.20 8.76 11.99
C TRP A 181 -15.26 7.97 12.90
N ILE A 182 -14.25 8.62 13.50
CA ILE A 182 -13.33 7.97 14.43
C ILE A 182 -14.06 7.53 15.71
N ARG A 183 -14.91 8.37 16.31
CA ARG A 183 -15.67 8.00 17.52
C ARG A 183 -16.57 6.78 17.32
N ASN A 184 -17.20 6.67 16.16
CA ASN A 184 -18.19 5.62 15.91
C ASN A 184 -17.59 4.34 15.32
N ARG A 185 -16.40 4.42 14.69
CA ARG A 185 -15.84 3.30 13.91
C ARG A 185 -14.35 3.04 14.14
N GLY A 186 -13.59 4.01 14.66
CA GLY A 186 -12.13 3.98 14.77
C GLY A 186 -11.61 3.73 16.19
N ARG A 187 -10.30 3.92 16.35
CA ARG A 187 -9.60 3.87 17.65
C ARG A 187 -9.09 5.25 18.04
N GLU A 188 -9.01 5.49 19.34
CA GLU A 188 -8.47 6.73 19.92
C GLU A 188 -7.01 6.97 19.48
N ASN A 189 -6.59 8.24 19.39
CA ASN A 189 -5.25 8.70 19.01
C ASN A 189 -4.78 8.38 17.58
N GLN A 190 -5.69 8.06 16.66
CA GLN A 190 -5.34 7.82 15.25
C GLN A 190 -5.20 9.10 14.42
N LEU A 191 -5.82 10.21 14.85
CA LEU A 191 -5.77 11.47 14.12
C LEU A 191 -5.78 12.66 15.07
N PHE A 192 -4.90 13.62 14.81
CA PHE A 192 -4.86 14.90 15.49
C PHE A 192 -5.29 16.00 14.54
N CYS A 193 -6.00 17.00 15.06
CA CYS A 193 -6.34 18.20 14.33
C CYS A 193 -5.84 19.45 15.07
N THR A 194 -5.71 20.56 14.35
CA THR A 194 -5.16 21.82 14.83
C THR A 194 -6.20 22.93 14.74
N THR A 195 -6.22 23.79 15.74
CA THR A 195 -6.96 25.07 15.77
C THR A 195 -5.97 26.21 16.04
N ASP A 196 -6.46 27.44 16.03
CA ASP A 196 -5.72 28.61 16.51
C ASP A 196 -5.31 28.52 18.00
N GLN A 197 -6.01 27.67 18.78
CA GLN A 197 -5.77 27.50 20.22
C GLN A 197 -4.82 26.32 20.55
N GLY A 198 -4.55 25.41 19.60
CA GLY A 198 -3.67 24.27 19.85
C GLY A 198 -3.98 23.03 19.01
N VAL A 199 -3.34 21.91 19.37
CA VAL A 199 -3.51 20.59 18.75
C VAL A 199 -4.40 19.74 19.65
N TYR A 200 -5.40 19.08 19.06
CA TYR A 200 -6.39 18.26 19.75
C TYR A 200 -6.46 16.87 19.10
N ASP A 201 -6.74 15.84 19.88
CA ASP A 201 -7.15 14.54 19.33
C ASP A 201 -8.53 14.72 18.67
N ALA A 202 -8.66 14.31 17.41
CA ALA A 202 -9.92 14.45 16.67
C ALA A 202 -11.08 13.66 17.29
N CYS A 203 -10.82 12.77 18.26
CA CYS A 203 -11.86 12.07 19.02
C CYS A 203 -12.62 12.98 20.00
N TYR A 204 -11.98 14.04 20.53
CA TYR A 204 -12.52 14.87 21.62
C TYR A 204 -13.23 16.14 21.15
#